data_AF-A0A7G7VIH1-F1
#
_entry.id   AF-A0A7G7VIH1-F1
#
_cell.length_a   1.000
_cell.length_b   1.000
_cell.length_c   1.000
_cell.angle_alpha   90.00
_cell.angle_beta   90.00
_cell.angle_gamma   90.00
#
_symmetry.space_group_name_H-M   'P 1'
#
loop_
_entity.id
_entity.type
_entity.pdbx_description
1 polymer ?
#
loop_
_entity_poly.entity_id
_entity_poly.type
_entity_poly.pdbx_seq_one_letter_code
_entity_poly.pdbx_strand_id
1 'polypeptide(L)'
;MSDFEIRLLHTLVCAPPFDLLIFYFFRKRLSFRRSYVIIGYLLLLSLTMTIQMSSTLDMSLTALLCRPLALLYMTAVIRDHPLRILSIALLVYPLLLLASTLGTTMEIFFGEGLPHGLWKCLLIPMFFLLVLPAALHTIRHLLTPMLRVDDWRLWMYLCGYELILIALAVAADPSSSSVRPTIIAARLLLPFALIQYLRVSDLLTRYTEEGNALHQRQMHERMIRKSEEARYHTMLEIWRSSRRMRHDLSHHATLIAQLAREGRREHLAAYLHNLAEQFTVMPEIKK
;
A
#
# COMPACT_ATOMS: atom_id res chain seq x y z
N MET A 1 -13.58 -31.75 34.75
CA MET A 1 -13.74 -30.38 34.23
C MET A 1 -15.21 -30.22 33.87
N SER A 2 -15.84 -29.14 34.32
CA SER A 2 -17.23 -28.84 33.94
C SER A 2 -17.29 -28.27 32.51
N ASP A 3 -18.40 -28.46 31.79
CA ASP A 3 -18.59 -27.89 30.44
C ASP A 3 -18.40 -26.36 30.42
N PHE A 4 -18.71 -25.71 31.55
CA PHE A 4 -18.46 -24.30 31.78
C PHE A 4 -16.97 -23.94 31.71
N GLU A 5 -16.12 -24.71 32.39
CA GLU A 5 -14.66 -24.51 32.38
C GLU A 5 -14.09 -24.70 30.98
N ILE A 6 -14.59 -25.67 30.21
CA ILE A 6 -14.12 -25.95 28.84
C ILE A 6 -14.50 -24.81 27.89
N ARG A 7 -15.74 -24.29 27.98
CA ARG A 7 -16.18 -23.12 27.18
C ARG A 7 -15.41 -21.85 27.54
N LEU A 8 -15.13 -21.64 28.82
CA LEU A 8 -14.34 -20.52 29.31
C LEU A 8 -12.89 -20.60 28.80
N LEU A 9 -12.29 -21.78 28.86
CA LEU A 9 -10.92 -21.99 28.40
C LEU A 9 -10.84 -21.86 26.87
N HIS A 10 -11.84 -22.37 26.14
CA HIS A 10 -11.93 -22.22 24.69
C HIS A 10 -12.04 -20.76 24.23
N THR A 11 -12.87 -19.94 24.87
CA THR A 11 -12.96 -18.50 24.54
C THR A 11 -11.67 -17.75 24.83
N LEU A 12 -11.12 -17.97 26.03
CA LEU A 12 -9.97 -17.21 26.52
C LEU A 12 -8.66 -17.61 25.82
N VAL A 13 -8.57 -18.84 25.32
CA VAL A 13 -7.34 -19.36 24.71
C VAL A 13 -7.39 -19.34 23.18
N CYS A 14 -8.56 -19.57 22.56
CA CYS A 14 -8.65 -19.68 21.10
C CYS A 14 -8.92 -18.34 20.39
N ALA A 15 -9.56 -17.37 21.05
CA ALA A 15 -9.88 -16.07 20.45
C ALA A 15 -8.70 -15.06 20.42
N PRO A 16 -8.01 -14.79 21.54
CA PRO A 16 -7.02 -13.71 21.59
C PRO A 16 -5.72 -13.88 20.81
N PRO A 17 -5.12 -15.06 20.55
CA PRO A 17 -3.79 -15.11 19.93
C PRO A 17 -3.76 -14.41 18.56
N PHE A 18 -4.79 -14.63 17.75
CA PHE A 18 -4.89 -14.05 16.40
C PHE A 18 -5.33 -12.59 16.41
N ASP A 19 -6.23 -12.21 17.31
CA ASP A 19 -6.69 -10.81 17.44
C ASP A 19 -5.55 -9.91 17.97
N LEU A 20 -4.73 -10.42 18.87
CA LEU A 20 -3.53 -9.72 19.36
C LEU A 20 -2.51 -9.47 18.24
N LEU A 21 -2.42 -10.37 17.25
CA LEU A 21 -1.55 -10.17 16.09
C LEU A 21 -2.02 -8.99 15.22
N ILE A 22 -3.33 -8.84 15.04
CA ILE A 22 -3.93 -7.70 14.34
C ILE A 22 -3.69 -6.40 15.13
N PHE A 23 -3.91 -6.41 16.44
CA PHE A 23 -3.61 -5.24 17.29
C PHE A 23 -2.12 -4.88 17.30
N TYR A 24 -1.24 -5.89 17.28
CA TYR A 24 0.20 -5.67 17.16
C TYR A 24 0.56 -5.00 15.84
N PHE A 25 -0.07 -5.41 14.74
CA PHE A 25 0.11 -4.80 13.42
C PHE A 25 -0.26 -3.30 13.43
N PHE A 26 -1.41 -2.96 14.02
CA PHE A 26 -1.91 -1.58 14.06
C PHE A 26 -1.52 -0.80 15.32
N ARG A 27 -0.52 -1.25 16.11
CA ARG A 27 -0.14 -0.67 17.40
C ARG A 27 0.13 0.84 17.37
N LYS A 28 0.60 1.36 16.23
CA LYS A 28 0.90 2.79 16.03
C LYS A 28 -0.27 3.62 15.48
N ARG A 29 -1.36 2.98 15.04
CA ARG A 29 -2.52 3.60 14.36
C ARG A 29 -3.83 3.43 15.15
N LEU A 30 -3.75 3.26 16.46
CA LEU A 30 -4.94 3.15 17.33
C LEU A 30 -5.60 4.52 17.50
N SER A 31 -6.94 4.57 17.44
CA SER A 31 -7.71 5.81 17.65
C SER A 31 -7.73 6.26 19.11
N PHE A 32 -7.67 5.31 20.05
CA PHE A 32 -7.72 5.54 21.49
C PHE A 32 -6.41 5.17 22.19
N ARG A 33 -6.25 5.62 23.44
CA ARG A 33 -5.15 5.16 24.30
C ARG A 33 -5.24 3.64 24.48
N ARG A 34 -4.08 2.97 24.51
CA ARG A 34 -3.98 1.51 24.56
C ARG A 34 -4.79 0.87 25.69
N SER A 35 -4.89 1.53 26.84
CA SER A 35 -5.69 1.06 27.98
C SER A 35 -7.17 0.92 27.63
N TYR A 36 -7.78 1.91 26.98
CA TYR A 36 -9.18 1.86 26.58
C TYR A 36 -9.45 0.81 25.50
N VAL A 37 -8.50 0.59 24.60
CA VAL A 37 -8.58 -0.48 23.58
C VAL A 37 -8.55 -1.85 24.25
N ILE A 38 -7.67 -2.06 25.22
CA ILE A 38 -7.59 -3.34 25.95
C ILE A 38 -8.87 -3.57 26.75
N ILE A 39 -9.40 -2.54 27.43
CA ILE A 39 -10.65 -2.64 28.20
C ILE A 39 -11.83 -2.96 27.27
N GLY A 40 -11.95 -2.28 26.13
CA GLY A 40 -13.01 -2.57 25.18
C GLY A 40 -12.91 -3.96 24.56
N TYR A 41 -11.69 -4.45 24.31
CA TYR A 41 -11.47 -5.82 23.85
C TYR A 41 -11.80 -6.87 24.92
N LEU A 42 -11.48 -6.60 26.20
CA LEU A 42 -11.90 -7.46 27.31
C LEU A 42 -13.43 -7.50 27.44
N LEU A 43 -14.10 -6.37 27.24
CA LEU A 43 -15.56 -6.31 27.22
C LEU A 43 -16.12 -7.13 26.05
N LEU A 44 -15.52 -7.02 24.87
CA LEU A 44 -15.86 -7.86 23.71
C LEU A 44 -15.69 -9.35 24.03
N LEU A 45 -14.58 -9.76 24.64
CA LEU A 45 -14.38 -11.15 25.07
C LEU A 45 -15.45 -11.59 26.05
N SER A 46 -15.79 -10.75 27.04
CA SER A 46 -16.87 -11.04 27.99
C SER A 46 -18.22 -11.21 27.30
N LEU A 47 -18.52 -10.39 26.28
CA LEU A 47 -19.71 -10.52 25.46
C LEU A 47 -19.71 -11.84 24.68
N THR A 48 -18.62 -12.19 24.02
CA THR A 48 -18.52 -13.46 23.30
C THR A 48 -18.69 -14.66 24.24
N MET A 49 -18.17 -14.56 25.46
CA MET A 49 -18.35 -15.57 26.50
C MET A 49 -19.82 -15.69 26.93
N THR A 50 -20.52 -14.57 27.17
CA THR A 50 -21.96 -14.60 27.50
C THR A 50 -22.79 -15.23 26.39
N ILE A 51 -22.49 -14.93 25.13
CA ILE A 51 -23.18 -15.50 23.97
C ILE A 51 -22.93 -17.02 23.91
N GLN A 52 -21.70 -17.47 24.11
CA GLN A 52 -21.36 -18.89 24.13
C GLN A 52 -21.99 -19.66 25.29
N MET A 53 -22.24 -19.00 26.42
CA MET A 53 -22.94 -19.62 27.56
C MET A 53 -24.45 -19.67 27.35
N SER A 54 -25.04 -18.68 26.67
CA SER A 54 -26.47 -18.66 26.35
C SER A 54 -26.87 -19.57 25.18
N SER A 55 -25.91 -19.96 24.34
CA SER A 55 -26.19 -20.69 23.11
C SER A 55 -26.04 -22.21 23.29
N THR A 56 -26.99 -22.93 22.71
CA THR A 56 -26.98 -24.40 22.59
C THR A 56 -26.18 -24.90 21.39
N LEU A 57 -25.69 -23.98 20.54
CA LEU A 57 -24.90 -24.29 19.35
C LEU A 57 -23.47 -24.73 19.69
N ASP A 58 -22.83 -25.44 18.78
CA ASP A 58 -21.42 -25.86 18.92
C ASP A 58 -20.49 -24.67 19.22
N MET A 59 -19.48 -24.92 20.05
CA MET A 59 -18.51 -23.91 20.49
C MET A 59 -17.74 -23.26 19.32
N SER A 60 -17.53 -23.99 18.22
CA SER A 60 -16.86 -23.47 17.02
C SER A 60 -17.77 -22.56 16.19
N LEU A 61 -19.04 -22.91 16.03
CA LEU A 61 -20.02 -22.11 15.28
C LEU A 61 -20.35 -20.81 15.99
N THR A 62 -20.52 -20.85 17.30
CA THR A 62 -20.73 -19.64 18.11
C THR A 62 -19.53 -18.71 18.07
N ALA A 63 -18.30 -19.24 18.12
CA ALA A 63 -17.07 -18.47 17.92
C ALA A 63 -16.98 -17.86 16.51
N LEU A 64 -17.44 -18.57 15.49
CA LEU A 64 -17.51 -18.09 14.10
C LEU A 64 -18.44 -16.88 13.97
N LEU A 65 -19.63 -16.97 14.57
CA LEU A 65 -20.65 -15.92 14.54
C LEU A 65 -20.25 -14.67 15.33
N CYS A 66 -19.42 -14.84 16.37
CA CYS A 66 -18.88 -13.71 17.13
C CYS A 66 -17.72 -13.00 16.42
N ARG A 67 -17.07 -13.63 15.43
CA ARG A 67 -15.94 -13.08 14.67
C ARG A 67 -16.25 -11.77 13.94
N PRO A 68 -17.37 -11.61 13.21
CA PRO A 68 -17.70 -10.32 12.58
C PRO A 68 -17.87 -9.19 13.60
N LEU A 69 -18.34 -9.48 14.81
CA LEU A 69 -18.47 -8.49 15.87
C LEU A 69 -17.08 -8.01 16.36
N ALA A 70 -16.10 -8.92 16.44
CA ALA A 70 -14.72 -8.57 16.69
C ALA A 70 -14.10 -7.74 15.55
N LEU A 71 -14.42 -8.06 14.29
CA LEU A 71 -13.98 -7.26 13.13
C LEU A 71 -14.55 -5.84 13.15
N LEU A 72 -15.84 -5.68 13.50
CA LEU A 72 -16.46 -4.36 13.64
C LEU A 72 -15.82 -3.54 14.77
N TYR A 73 -15.47 -4.19 15.88
CA TYR A 73 -14.71 -3.54 16.95
C TYR A 73 -13.33 -3.08 16.46
N MET A 74 -12.61 -3.94 15.74
CA MET A 74 -11.30 -3.63 15.17
C MET A 74 -11.35 -2.45 14.20
N THR A 75 -12.35 -2.40 13.30
CA THR A 75 -12.51 -1.30 12.34
C THR A 75 -12.88 0.02 13.02
N ALA A 76 -13.59 -0.01 14.15
CA ALA A 76 -13.92 1.17 14.93
C ALA A 76 -12.72 1.73 15.73
N VAL A 77 -11.83 0.86 16.19
CA VAL A 77 -10.71 1.23 17.08
C VAL A 77 -9.42 1.55 16.31
N ILE A 78 -9.25 1.02 15.11
CA ILE A 78 -8.06 1.26 14.29
C ILE A 78 -8.33 2.43 13.35
N ARG A 79 -7.49 3.46 13.41
CA ARG A 79 -7.58 4.66 12.57
C ARG A 79 -6.86 4.44 11.23
N ASP A 80 -7.36 3.50 10.44
CA ASP A 80 -6.88 3.19 9.09
C ASP A 80 -8.05 2.87 8.15
N HIS A 81 -7.77 2.67 6.87
CA HIS A 81 -8.81 2.29 5.91
C HIS A 81 -9.43 0.93 6.28
N PRO A 82 -10.78 0.81 6.31
CA PRO A 82 -11.45 -0.41 6.73
C PRO A 82 -11.07 -1.61 5.87
N LEU A 83 -10.78 -1.40 4.58
CA LEU A 83 -10.32 -2.46 3.66
C LEU A 83 -8.96 -3.05 4.05
N ARG A 84 -8.06 -2.26 4.64
CA ARG A 84 -6.76 -2.74 5.15
C ARG A 84 -6.93 -3.59 6.38
N ILE A 85 -7.78 -3.11 7.29
CA ILE A 85 -8.09 -3.83 8.52
C ILE A 85 -8.78 -5.15 8.18
N LEU A 86 -9.73 -5.11 7.25
CA LEU A 86 -10.47 -6.28 6.79
C LEU A 86 -9.56 -7.31 6.12
N SER A 87 -8.72 -6.91 5.17
CA SER A 87 -7.78 -7.82 4.50
C SER A 87 -6.76 -8.43 5.47
N ILE A 88 -6.16 -7.63 6.35
CA ILE A 88 -5.22 -8.16 7.35
C ILE A 88 -5.92 -9.11 8.32
N ALA A 89 -7.17 -8.84 8.69
CA ALA A 89 -7.92 -9.73 9.55
C ALA A 89 -8.36 -11.01 8.82
N LEU A 90 -8.70 -10.92 7.54
CA LEU A 90 -9.01 -12.07 6.69
C LEU A 90 -7.77 -12.94 6.45
N LEU A 91 -6.58 -12.34 6.30
CA LEU A 91 -5.30 -13.06 6.17
C LEU A 91 -5.07 -14.06 7.31
N VAL A 92 -5.48 -13.69 8.52
CA VAL A 92 -5.28 -14.49 9.75
C VAL A 92 -6.31 -15.62 9.88
N TYR A 93 -7.45 -15.50 9.21
CA TYR A 93 -8.57 -16.40 9.36
C TYR A 93 -8.35 -17.83 8.79
N PRO A 94 -7.73 -18.02 7.61
CA PRO A 94 -7.34 -19.34 7.13
C PRO A 94 -6.40 -20.09 8.07
N LEU A 95 -5.48 -19.38 8.74
CA LEU A 95 -4.57 -19.97 9.72
C LEU A 95 -5.33 -20.49 10.95
N LEU A 96 -6.30 -19.72 11.43
CA LEU A 96 -7.20 -20.16 12.50
C LEU A 96 -8.02 -21.39 12.08
N LEU A 97 -8.61 -21.39 10.88
CA LEU A 97 -9.37 -22.53 10.37
C LEU A 97 -8.51 -23.79 10.29
N LEU A 98 -7.29 -23.67 9.80
CA LEU A 98 -6.33 -24.77 9.74
C LEU A 98 -5.98 -25.30 11.15
N ALA A 99 -5.68 -24.41 12.09
CA ALA A 99 -5.41 -24.77 13.48
C ALA A 99 -6.62 -25.47 14.13
N SER A 100 -7.83 -24.97 13.88
CA SER A 100 -9.08 -25.58 14.37
C SER A 100 -9.28 -26.99 13.81
N THR A 101 -9.00 -27.21 12.53
CA THR A 101 -9.08 -28.55 11.95
C THR A 101 -8.05 -29.52 12.45
N LEU A 102 -6.82 -29.07 12.65
CA LEU A 102 -5.79 -29.92 13.23
C LEU A 102 -6.16 -30.25 14.69
N GLY A 103 -6.81 -29.32 15.38
CA GLY A 103 -7.43 -29.55 16.69
C GLY A 103 -8.46 -30.69 16.66
N THR A 104 -9.42 -30.65 15.73
CA THR A 104 -10.44 -31.70 15.61
C THR A 104 -9.85 -33.03 15.12
N THR A 105 -8.86 -33.01 14.23
CA THR A 105 -8.22 -34.27 13.79
C THR A 105 -7.50 -34.95 14.95
N MET A 106 -6.71 -34.20 15.73
CA MET A 106 -5.99 -34.76 16.87
C MET A 106 -6.94 -35.27 17.96
N GLU A 107 -8.07 -34.59 18.15
CA GLU A 107 -9.14 -35.05 19.03
C GLU A 107 -9.74 -36.40 18.58
N ILE A 108 -9.92 -36.62 17.27
CA ILE A 108 -10.42 -37.90 16.76
C ILE A 108 -9.36 -39.01 16.84
N PHE A 109 -8.10 -38.71 16.57
CA PHE A 109 -7.03 -39.73 16.55
C PHE A 109 -6.47 -40.08 17.94
N PHE A 110 -6.46 -39.14 18.88
CA PHE A 110 -5.88 -39.30 20.23
C PHE A 110 -6.92 -39.15 21.36
N GLY A 111 -8.21 -39.21 21.02
CA GLY A 111 -9.35 -38.82 21.87
C GLY A 111 -9.59 -39.61 23.16
N GLU A 112 -8.86 -40.69 23.41
CA GLU A 112 -9.04 -41.50 24.63
C GLU A 112 -8.49 -40.83 25.91
N GLY A 113 -7.78 -39.70 25.80
CA GLY A 113 -7.07 -39.08 26.94
C GLY A 113 -7.59 -37.74 27.46
N LEU A 114 -8.36 -36.94 26.68
CA LEU A 114 -8.78 -35.59 27.08
C LEU A 114 -10.26 -35.30 26.81
N PRO A 115 -10.93 -34.52 27.69
CA PRO A 115 -12.26 -33.96 27.42
C PRO A 115 -12.36 -33.21 26.09
N HIS A 116 -13.54 -33.27 25.49
CA HIS A 116 -13.78 -32.71 24.16
C HIS A 116 -13.47 -31.19 24.13
N GLY A 117 -12.80 -30.72 23.07
CA GLY A 117 -12.41 -29.31 22.88
C GLY A 117 -11.10 -28.85 23.53
N LEU A 118 -10.52 -29.61 24.47
CA LEU A 118 -9.22 -29.25 25.07
C LEU A 118 -8.05 -29.37 24.08
N TRP A 119 -8.12 -30.33 23.15
CA TRP A 119 -7.15 -30.45 22.07
C TRP A 119 -7.07 -29.18 21.22
N LYS A 120 -8.21 -28.52 20.95
CA LYS A 120 -8.27 -27.23 20.25
C LYS A 120 -7.61 -26.13 21.09
N CYS A 121 -7.89 -26.09 22.39
CA CYS A 121 -7.31 -25.11 23.31
C CYS A 121 -5.78 -25.22 23.40
N LEU A 122 -5.21 -26.41 23.22
CA LEU A 122 -3.76 -26.61 23.25
C LEU A 122 -3.11 -26.34 21.89
N LEU A 123 -3.73 -26.83 20.81
CA LEU A 123 -3.15 -26.75 19.47
C LEU A 123 -3.25 -25.34 18.87
N ILE A 124 -4.30 -24.58 19.15
CA ILE A 124 -4.46 -23.23 18.59
C ILE A 124 -3.32 -22.27 19.05
N PRO A 125 -3.00 -22.17 20.36
CA PRO A 125 -1.86 -21.37 20.82
C PRO A 125 -0.51 -21.92 20.38
N MET A 126 -0.35 -23.25 20.34
CA MET A 126 0.90 -23.87 19.88
C MET A 126 1.15 -23.55 18.40
N PHE A 127 0.11 -23.67 17.56
CA PHE A 127 0.17 -23.32 16.15
C PHE A 127 0.43 -21.81 15.97
N PHE A 128 -0.20 -20.98 16.79
CA PHE A 128 0.09 -19.54 16.81
C PHE A 128 1.57 -19.27 17.12
N LEU A 129 2.13 -19.88 18.16
CA LEU A 129 3.55 -19.74 18.52
C LEU A 129 4.48 -20.23 17.40
N LEU A 130 4.11 -21.32 16.70
CA LEU A 130 4.86 -21.85 15.58
C LEU A 130 4.82 -20.93 14.35
N VAL A 131 3.65 -20.34 14.07
CA VAL A 131 3.43 -19.46 12.92
C VAL A 131 3.90 -18.03 13.19
N LEU A 132 3.98 -17.60 14.46
CA LEU A 132 4.36 -16.24 14.85
C LEU A 132 5.67 -15.74 14.23
N PRO A 133 6.79 -16.52 14.20
CA PRO A 133 8.03 -16.09 13.56
C PRO A 133 7.86 -15.89 12.05
N ALA A 134 7.16 -16.83 11.38
CA ALA A 134 6.89 -16.76 9.96
C ALA A 134 5.97 -15.59 9.63
N ALA A 135 4.93 -15.36 10.43
CA ALA A 135 4.00 -14.24 10.32
C ALA A 135 4.73 -12.91 10.52
N LEU A 136 5.61 -12.79 11.53
CA LEU A 136 6.40 -11.58 11.73
C LEU A 136 7.38 -11.33 10.57
N HIS A 137 7.95 -12.40 10.00
CA HIS A 137 8.84 -12.30 8.85
C HIS A 137 8.08 -11.85 7.59
N THR A 138 6.94 -12.47 7.27
CA THR A 138 6.09 -12.06 6.13
C THR A 138 5.54 -10.65 6.33
N ILE A 139 5.14 -10.28 7.55
CA ILE A 139 4.75 -8.91 7.90
C ILE A 139 5.88 -7.94 7.55
N ARG A 140 7.10 -8.18 8.03
CA ARG A 140 8.23 -7.27 7.80
C ARG A 140 8.59 -7.14 6.33
N HIS A 141 8.64 -8.25 5.58
CA HIS A 141 9.18 -8.27 4.23
C HIS A 141 8.15 -8.08 3.11
N LEU A 142 6.89 -8.48 3.29
CA LEU A 142 5.85 -8.42 2.27
C LEU A 142 4.78 -7.39 2.61
N LEU A 143 4.33 -7.34 3.86
CA LEU A 143 3.19 -6.50 4.22
C LEU A 143 3.59 -5.03 4.48
N THR A 144 4.75 -4.77 5.11
CA THR A 144 5.24 -3.40 5.34
C THR A 144 5.47 -2.57 4.06
N PRO A 145 6.10 -3.11 3.00
CA PRO A 145 6.24 -2.35 1.75
C PRO A 145 4.87 -2.11 1.09
N MET A 146 4.00 -3.13 1.03
CA MET A 146 2.64 -2.97 0.49
C MET A 146 1.79 -1.95 1.27
N LEU A 147 2.01 -1.80 2.59
CA LEU A 147 1.31 -0.81 3.41
C LEU A 147 1.70 0.65 3.09
N ARG A 148 2.81 0.87 2.38
CA ARG A 148 3.22 2.21 1.92
C ARG A 148 2.48 2.62 0.64
N VAL A 149 1.98 1.65 -0.11
CA VAL A 149 1.25 1.88 -1.35
C VAL A 149 -0.23 2.10 -1.01
N ASP A 150 -0.67 3.36 -1.13
CA ASP A 150 -2.04 3.77 -0.83
C ASP A 150 -3.05 3.43 -1.96
N ASP A 151 -2.95 2.25 -2.58
CA ASP A 151 -3.81 1.84 -3.69
C ASP A 151 -5.05 1.07 -3.24
N TRP A 152 -6.21 1.74 -3.18
CA TRP A 152 -7.48 1.14 -2.74
C TRP A 152 -7.90 -0.09 -3.56
N ARG A 153 -7.56 -0.14 -4.86
CA ARG A 153 -7.90 -1.26 -5.76
C ARG A 153 -7.18 -2.54 -5.36
N LEU A 154 -5.90 -2.43 -5.00
CA LEU A 154 -5.09 -3.57 -4.59
C LEU A 154 -5.66 -4.20 -3.32
N TRP A 155 -6.04 -3.36 -2.34
CA TRP A 155 -6.69 -3.81 -1.12
C TRP A 155 -8.07 -4.43 -1.35
N MET A 156 -8.83 -3.92 -2.32
CA MET A 156 -10.11 -4.51 -2.73
C MET A 156 -9.94 -5.88 -3.37
N TYR A 157 -8.96 -6.05 -4.27
CA TYR A 157 -8.67 -7.36 -4.88
C TYR A 157 -8.17 -8.38 -3.87
N LEU A 158 -7.27 -7.96 -2.97
CA LEU A 158 -6.78 -8.81 -1.87
C LEU A 158 -7.95 -9.27 -0.99
N CYS A 159 -8.77 -8.32 -0.53
CA CYS A 159 -9.92 -8.62 0.30
C CYS A 159 -10.93 -9.53 -0.41
N GLY A 160 -11.22 -9.28 -1.70
CA GLY A 160 -12.16 -10.10 -2.47
C GLY A 160 -11.65 -11.53 -2.67
N TYR A 161 -10.37 -11.69 -2.98
CA TYR A 161 -9.73 -13.01 -3.11
C TYR A 161 -9.80 -13.80 -1.79
N GLU A 162 -9.44 -13.17 -0.68
CA GLU A 162 -9.50 -13.80 0.65
C GLU A 162 -10.94 -14.17 1.05
N LEU A 163 -11.91 -13.32 0.72
CA LEU A 163 -13.32 -13.56 1.06
C LEU A 163 -13.87 -14.75 0.27
N ILE A 164 -13.50 -14.91 -1.01
CA ILE A 164 -13.84 -16.08 -1.82
C ILE A 164 -13.21 -17.35 -1.23
N LEU A 165 -11.93 -17.29 -0.86
CA LEU A 165 -11.23 -18.42 -0.26
C LEU A 165 -11.86 -18.86 1.06
N ILE A 166 -12.24 -17.90 1.90
CA ILE A 166 -12.90 -18.17 3.17
C ILE A 166 -14.31 -18.69 2.95
N ALA A 167 -15.08 -18.12 2.04
CA ALA A 167 -16.41 -18.61 1.68
C ALA A 167 -16.34 -20.06 1.20
N LEU A 168 -15.36 -20.40 0.36
CA LEU A 168 -15.13 -21.77 -0.08
C LEU A 168 -14.76 -22.70 1.08
N ALA A 169 -13.89 -22.25 2.00
CA ALA A 169 -13.46 -23.03 3.15
C ALA A 169 -14.59 -23.27 4.18
N VAL A 170 -15.49 -22.29 4.35
CA VAL A 170 -16.67 -22.38 5.21
C VAL A 170 -17.76 -23.22 4.55
N ALA A 171 -17.99 -23.07 3.25
CA ALA A 171 -18.94 -23.89 2.49
C ALA A 171 -18.54 -25.37 2.48
N ALA A 172 -17.24 -25.66 2.46
CA ALA A 172 -16.74 -27.03 2.50
C ALA A 172 -16.97 -27.71 3.87
N ASP A 173 -16.81 -26.98 4.97
CA ASP A 173 -17.01 -27.51 6.33
C ASP A 173 -17.16 -26.38 7.37
N PRO A 174 -18.38 -25.94 7.70
CA PRO A 174 -18.62 -24.76 8.53
C PRO A 174 -18.28 -25.00 10.02
N SER A 175 -18.39 -26.23 10.51
CA SER A 175 -18.14 -26.60 11.91
C SER A 175 -16.68 -26.97 12.18
N SER A 176 -15.85 -27.09 11.14
CA SER A 176 -14.48 -27.65 11.21
C SER A 176 -14.42 -29.06 11.79
N SER A 177 -15.54 -29.79 11.74
CA SER A 177 -15.70 -31.12 12.35
C SER A 177 -15.37 -32.26 11.40
N SER A 178 -15.27 -31.97 10.10
CA SER A 178 -15.00 -33.00 9.10
C SER A 178 -13.49 -33.24 8.95
N VAL A 179 -13.07 -34.49 9.15
CA VAL A 179 -11.65 -34.90 9.15
C VAL A 179 -11.27 -35.57 7.82
N ARG A 180 -11.95 -35.22 6.72
CA ARG A 180 -11.61 -35.76 5.41
C ARG A 180 -10.22 -35.23 4.98
N PRO A 181 -9.31 -36.10 4.50
CA PRO A 181 -7.96 -35.68 4.11
C PRO A 181 -7.97 -34.61 3.00
N THR A 182 -9.00 -34.63 2.15
CA THR A 182 -9.23 -33.60 1.12
C THR A 182 -9.47 -32.20 1.72
N ILE A 183 -10.17 -32.12 2.86
CA ILE A 183 -10.50 -30.86 3.54
C ILE A 183 -9.28 -30.34 4.30
N ILE A 184 -8.49 -31.23 4.88
CA ILE A 184 -7.21 -30.88 5.51
C ILE A 184 -6.23 -30.35 4.45
N ALA A 185 -6.09 -31.05 3.32
CA ALA A 185 -5.24 -30.62 2.21
C ALA A 185 -5.69 -29.27 1.64
N ALA A 186 -7.00 -29.07 1.45
CA ALA A 186 -7.55 -27.78 1.03
C ALA A 186 -7.24 -26.66 2.04
N ARG A 187 -7.38 -26.94 3.34
CA ARG A 187 -7.09 -25.97 4.41
C ARG A 187 -5.60 -25.66 4.56
N LEU A 188 -4.72 -26.58 4.17
CA LEU A 188 -3.27 -26.38 4.16
C LEU A 188 -2.80 -25.61 2.91
N LEU A 189 -3.50 -25.80 1.79
CA LEU A 189 -3.27 -25.03 0.56
C LEU A 189 -3.73 -23.57 0.68
N LEU A 190 -4.75 -23.26 1.49
CA LEU A 190 -5.24 -21.90 1.71
C LEU A 190 -4.16 -20.90 2.17
N PRO A 191 -3.42 -21.12 3.28
CA PRO A 191 -2.36 -20.20 3.70
C PRO A 191 -1.19 -20.18 2.70
N PHE A 192 -0.94 -21.26 1.95
CA PHE A 192 0.08 -21.25 0.90
C PHE A 192 -0.33 -20.35 -0.27
N ALA A 193 -1.56 -20.47 -0.75
CA ALA A 193 -2.12 -19.62 -1.81
C ALA A 193 -2.11 -18.14 -1.40
N LEU A 194 -2.42 -17.86 -0.14
CA LEU A 194 -2.35 -16.54 0.47
C LEU A 194 -0.92 -15.94 0.43
N ILE A 195 0.09 -16.72 0.84
CA ILE A 195 1.50 -16.28 0.80
C ILE A 195 1.94 -16.00 -0.64
N GLN A 196 1.54 -16.85 -1.58
CA GLN A 196 1.87 -16.65 -2.99
C GLN A 196 1.21 -15.40 -3.55
N TYR A 197 -0.06 -15.16 -3.21
CA TYR A 197 -0.76 -13.94 -3.61
C TYR A 197 -0.06 -12.68 -3.07
N LEU A 198 0.33 -12.68 -1.79
CA LEU A 198 1.09 -11.58 -1.20
C LEU A 198 2.43 -11.34 -1.91
N ARG A 199 3.16 -12.40 -2.30
CA ARG A 199 4.40 -12.27 -3.07
C ARG A 199 4.17 -11.67 -4.45
N VAL A 200 3.16 -12.15 -5.17
CA VAL A 200 2.80 -11.63 -6.50
C VAL A 200 2.40 -10.16 -6.39
N SER A 201 1.65 -9.80 -5.36
CA SER A 201 1.20 -8.44 -5.14
C SER A 201 2.35 -7.49 -4.76
N ASP A 202 3.30 -7.92 -3.91
CA ASP A 202 4.53 -7.15 -3.63
C ASP A 202 5.35 -6.91 -4.91
N LEU A 203 5.51 -7.94 -5.75
CA LEU A 203 6.18 -7.80 -7.04
C LEU A 203 5.46 -6.79 -7.94
N LEU A 204 4.13 -6.86 -8.03
CA LEU A 204 3.33 -5.93 -8.82
C LEU A 204 3.51 -4.49 -8.34
N THR A 205 3.54 -4.26 -7.03
CA THR A 205 3.77 -2.93 -6.46
C THR A 205 5.16 -2.38 -6.77
N ARG A 206 6.19 -3.24 -6.79
CA ARG A 206 7.54 -2.80 -7.18
C ARG A 206 7.60 -2.41 -8.65
N TYR A 207 6.96 -3.19 -9.53
CA TYR A 207 6.90 -2.85 -10.95
C TYR A 207 6.14 -1.56 -11.22
N THR A 208 5.07 -1.27 -10.48
CA THR A 208 4.34 0.01 -10.63
C THR A 208 5.16 1.18 -10.09
N GLU A 209 5.86 1.03 -8.97
CA GLU A 209 6.77 2.05 -8.44
C GLU A 209 7.93 2.35 -9.41
N GLU A 210 8.58 1.31 -9.94
CA GLU A 210 9.64 1.45 -10.94
C GLU A 210 9.13 2.10 -12.23
N GLY A 211 7.94 1.70 -12.70
CA GLY A 211 7.28 2.30 -13.86
C GLY A 211 6.97 3.79 -13.66
N ASN A 212 6.47 4.16 -12.48
CA ASN A 212 6.20 5.56 -12.12
C ASN A 212 7.50 6.38 -12.02
N ALA A 213 8.57 5.82 -11.46
CA ALA A 213 9.87 6.48 -11.40
C ALA A 213 10.47 6.69 -12.80
N LEU A 214 10.35 5.70 -13.69
CA LEU A 214 10.72 5.81 -15.10
C LEU A 214 9.92 6.90 -15.81
N HIS A 215 8.60 6.96 -15.58
CA HIS A 215 7.75 7.99 -16.15
C HIS A 215 8.14 9.40 -15.68
N GLN A 216 8.43 9.56 -14.39
CA GLN A 216 8.93 10.83 -13.85
C GLN A 216 10.27 11.24 -14.45
N ARG A 217 11.20 10.29 -14.64
CA ARG A 217 12.48 10.55 -15.31
C ARG A 217 12.28 11.01 -16.76
N GLN A 218 11.42 10.33 -17.52
CA GLN A 218 11.11 10.72 -18.89
C GLN A 218 10.49 12.12 -18.97
N MET A 219 9.61 12.47 -18.03
CA MET A 219 9.05 13.82 -17.94
C MET A 219 10.13 14.87 -17.62
N HIS A 220 11.06 14.55 -16.72
CA HIS A 220 12.17 15.45 -16.39
C HIS A 220 13.11 15.66 -17.59
N GLU A 221 13.47 14.60 -18.31
CA GLU A 221 14.29 14.68 -19.52
C GLU A 221 13.60 15.52 -20.62
N ARG A 222 12.29 15.35 -20.81
CA ARG A 222 11.52 16.18 -21.75
C ARG A 222 11.52 17.66 -21.34
N MET A 223 11.39 17.96 -20.05
CA MET A 223 11.47 19.33 -19.55
C MET A 223 12.86 19.94 -19.80
N ILE A 224 13.93 19.18 -19.57
CA ILE A 224 15.31 19.62 -19.84
C ILE A 224 15.48 19.89 -21.34
N ARG A 225 15.13 18.95 -22.22
CA ARG A 225 15.23 19.15 -23.68
C ARG A 225 14.49 20.38 -24.15
N LYS A 226 13.26 20.58 -23.69
CA LYS A 226 12.47 21.78 -24.03
C LYS A 226 13.14 23.07 -23.55
N SER A 227 13.77 23.04 -22.37
CA SER A 227 14.52 24.20 -21.86
C SER A 227 15.78 24.48 -22.67
N GLU A 228 16.48 23.43 -23.13
CA GLU A 228 17.66 23.55 -24.00
C GLU A 228 17.28 24.10 -25.37
N GLU A 229 16.22 23.57 -25.99
CA GLU A 229 15.68 24.06 -27.27
C GLU A 229 15.32 25.55 -27.19
N ALA A 230 14.63 25.97 -26.12
CA ALA A 230 14.33 27.38 -25.88
C ALA A 230 15.61 28.22 -25.81
N ARG A 231 16.63 27.74 -25.10
CA ARG A 231 17.95 28.39 -24.98
C ARG A 231 18.66 28.52 -26.33
N TYR A 232 18.62 27.48 -27.15
CA TYR A 232 19.17 27.50 -28.51
C TYR A 232 18.43 28.51 -29.40
N HIS A 233 17.10 28.57 -29.33
CA HIS A 233 16.31 29.55 -30.07
C HIS A 233 16.68 30.99 -29.69
N THR A 234 16.80 31.30 -28.39
CA THR A 234 17.25 32.61 -27.92
C THR A 234 18.65 32.94 -28.43
N MET A 235 19.58 31.99 -28.37
CA MET A 235 20.95 32.21 -28.86
C MET A 235 21.00 32.45 -30.37
N LEU A 236 20.19 31.72 -31.15
CA LEU A 236 20.05 31.94 -32.59
C LEU A 236 19.46 33.32 -32.91
N GLU A 237 18.49 33.80 -32.13
CA GLU A 237 17.93 35.15 -32.28
C GLU A 237 18.98 36.22 -32.02
N ILE A 238 19.76 36.09 -30.94
CA ILE A 238 20.88 37.01 -30.63
C ILE A 238 21.94 36.98 -31.72
N TRP A 239 22.29 35.80 -32.24
CA TRP A 239 23.27 35.69 -33.31
C TRP A 239 22.77 36.35 -34.60
N ARG A 240 21.49 36.15 -34.96
CA ARG A 240 20.85 36.78 -36.11
C ARG A 240 20.75 38.30 -35.96
N SER A 241 20.47 38.83 -34.77
CA SER A 241 20.45 40.28 -34.54
C SER A 241 21.85 40.88 -34.63
N SER A 242 22.86 40.24 -34.03
CA SER A 242 24.27 40.65 -34.13
C SER A 242 24.79 40.63 -35.57
N ARG A 243 24.43 39.61 -36.36
CA ARG A 243 24.82 39.54 -37.78
C ARG A 243 24.18 40.67 -38.59
N ARG A 244 22.89 40.95 -38.38
CA ARG A 244 22.20 42.07 -39.04
C ARG A 244 22.86 43.41 -38.69
N MET A 245 23.11 43.66 -37.41
CA MET A 245 23.78 44.88 -36.96
C MET A 245 25.17 45.07 -37.59
N ARG A 246 25.97 44.00 -37.69
CA ARG A 246 27.29 44.06 -38.36
C ARG A 246 27.18 44.32 -39.85
N HIS A 247 26.21 43.70 -40.53
CA HIS A 247 25.95 43.93 -41.94
C HIS A 247 25.57 45.40 -42.20
N ASP A 248 24.67 45.94 -41.38
CA ASP A 248 24.21 47.33 -41.51
C ASP A 248 25.35 48.31 -41.23
N LEU A 249 26.17 48.08 -40.20
CA LEU A 249 27.37 48.88 -39.92
C LEU A 249 28.38 48.83 -41.07
N SER A 250 28.62 47.65 -41.65
CA SER A 250 29.51 47.51 -42.80
C SER A 250 28.98 48.29 -44.01
N HIS A 251 27.66 48.26 -44.24
CA HIS A 251 27.02 49.02 -45.30
C HIS A 251 27.17 50.53 -45.09
N HIS A 252 26.92 51.02 -43.87
CA HIS A 252 27.14 52.43 -43.52
C HIS A 252 28.61 52.83 -43.71
N ALA A 253 29.57 52.00 -43.31
CA ALA A 253 30.99 52.25 -43.50
C ALA A 253 31.36 52.37 -44.99
N THR A 254 30.84 51.49 -45.85
CA THR A 254 31.06 51.57 -47.30
C THR A 254 30.45 52.84 -47.92
N LEU A 255 29.26 53.24 -47.46
CA LEU A 255 28.55 54.41 -47.98
C LEU A 255 29.24 55.72 -47.57
N ILE A 256 29.72 55.79 -46.33
CA ILE A 256 30.56 56.90 -45.82
C ILE A 256 31.86 56.98 -46.61
N ALA A 257 32.55 55.85 -46.82
CA ALA A 257 33.79 55.81 -47.58
C ALA A 257 33.59 56.28 -49.03
N GLN A 258 32.48 55.90 -49.67
CA GLN A 258 32.15 56.32 -51.02
C GLN A 258 31.84 57.82 -51.10
N LEU A 259 30.98 58.34 -50.22
CA LEU A 259 30.64 59.77 -50.16
C LEU A 259 31.86 60.66 -49.86
N ALA A 260 32.78 60.18 -49.02
CA ALA A 260 34.03 60.87 -48.72
C ALA A 260 34.97 60.90 -49.95
N ARG A 261 35.01 59.80 -50.72
CA ARG A 261 35.84 59.67 -51.93
C ARG A 261 35.32 60.51 -53.10
N GLU A 262 34.01 60.69 -53.20
CA GLU A 262 33.35 61.55 -54.19
C GLU A 262 33.44 63.06 -53.86
N GLY A 263 34.00 63.43 -52.70
CA GLY A 263 34.22 64.83 -52.31
C GLY A 263 32.96 65.61 -51.94
N ARG A 264 31.81 64.94 -51.79
CA ARG A 264 30.49 65.56 -51.51
C ARG A 264 30.31 65.86 -50.01
N ARG A 265 31.06 66.84 -49.50
CA ARG A 265 31.15 67.17 -48.06
C ARG A 265 29.80 67.51 -47.41
N GLU A 266 28.92 68.22 -48.11
CA GLU A 266 27.59 68.58 -47.58
C GLU A 266 26.67 67.37 -47.41
N HIS A 267 26.69 66.44 -48.38
CA HIS A 267 25.88 65.21 -48.32
C HIS A 267 26.41 64.22 -47.28
N LEU A 268 27.74 64.17 -47.10
CA LEU A 268 28.38 63.40 -46.03
C LEU A 268 27.96 63.91 -44.65
N ALA A 269 27.98 65.23 -44.45
CA ALA A 269 27.59 65.85 -43.18
C ALA A 269 26.11 65.60 -42.84
N ALA A 270 25.22 65.74 -43.84
CA ALA A 270 23.79 65.44 -43.67
C ALA A 270 23.55 63.95 -43.37
N TYR A 271 24.27 63.04 -44.04
CA TYR A 271 24.15 61.60 -43.80
C TYR A 271 24.61 61.22 -42.39
N LEU A 272 25.75 61.75 -41.93
CA LEU A 272 26.26 61.51 -40.57
C LEU A 272 25.32 62.08 -39.49
N HIS A 273 24.70 63.24 -39.74
CA HIS A 273 23.74 63.84 -38.82
C HIS A 273 22.46 62.99 -38.69
N ASN A 274 21.89 62.54 -39.82
CA ASN A 274 20.72 61.64 -39.81
C ASN A 274 21.02 60.28 -39.16
N LEU A 275 22.23 59.76 -39.37
CA LEU A 275 22.68 58.50 -38.77
C LEU A 275 22.84 58.66 -37.25
N ALA A 276 23.38 59.79 -36.79
CA ALA A 276 23.45 60.12 -35.36
C ALA A 276 22.06 60.21 -34.73
N GLU A 277 21.11 60.90 -35.36
CA GLU A 277 19.71 60.94 -34.89
C GLU A 277 19.09 59.54 -34.80
N GLN A 278 19.27 58.70 -35.82
CA GLN A 278 18.74 57.32 -35.81
C GLN A 278 19.31 56.46 -34.67
N PHE A 279 20.60 56.59 -34.34
CA PHE A 279 21.20 55.86 -33.22
C PHE A 279 20.81 56.44 -31.85
N THR A 280 20.45 57.72 -31.76
CA THR A 280 19.95 58.32 -30.50
C THR A 280 18.51 57.93 -30.16
N VAL A 281 17.72 57.50 -31.15
CA VAL A 281 16.31 57.07 -30.97
C VAL A 281 16.20 55.57 -30.67
N MET A 282 17.27 54.78 -30.85
CA MET A 282 17.26 53.36 -30.42
C MET A 282 17.17 53.26 -28.89
N PRO A 283 16.13 52.61 -28.34
CA PRO A 283 16.00 52.46 -26.89
C PRO A 283 17.16 51.60 -26.36
N GLU A 284 17.78 52.08 -25.27
CA GLU A 284 18.82 51.34 -24.55
C GLU A 284 18.37 49.90 -24.29
N ILE A 285 19.16 48.94 -24.77
CA ILE A 285 19.02 47.54 -24.36
C ILE A 285 19.41 47.48 -22.88
N LYS A 286 18.42 47.56 -21.99
CA LYS A 286 18.61 47.32 -20.55
C LYS A 286 19.26 45.96 -20.36
N LYS A 287 20.46 45.97 -19.78
CA LYS A 287 21.19 44.79 -19.30
C LYS A 287 20.44 44.09 -18.18
#